data_AF-A0A936XYJ7-F1
#
_entry.id   AF-A0A936XYJ7-F1
#
_cell.length_a   1.000
_cell.length_b   1.000
_cell.length_c   1.000
_cell.angle_alpha   90.00
_cell.angle_beta   90.00
_cell.angle_gamma   90.00
#
_symmetry.space_group_name_H-M   'P 1'
#
loop_
_entity.id
_entity.type
_entity.pdbx_description
1 polymer ?
#
loop_
_entity_poly.entity_id
_entity_poly.type
_entity_poly.pdbx_seq_one_letter_code
_entity_poly.pdbx_strand_id
1 'polypeptide(L)'
;MLKKILYCIQLKQGCKKYSPALLFIFMMLSMMSMANAKPQIILPDTIPPQILTVANIVAPPVNRDYYEVTFFQSARFYKLMRTNKNCKTALLLLKQSKKTNKPVLIILTEKYGDVIEEVKKK
;
A
#
# COMPACT_ATOMS: atom_id res chain seq x y z
N MET A 1 9.80 -12.55 -39.14
CA MET A 1 9.13 -13.34 -38.09
C MET A 1 7.99 -12.52 -37.50
N LEU A 2 6.77 -12.70 -37.99
CA LEU A 2 5.51 -12.60 -37.23
C LEU A 2 4.40 -13.09 -38.17
N LYS A 3 4.47 -14.39 -38.42
CA LYS A 3 3.40 -15.19 -39.01
C LYS A 3 2.24 -15.20 -37.99
N LYS A 4 1.02 -15.08 -38.53
CA LYS A 4 -0.22 -15.64 -37.98
C LYS A 4 -0.66 -15.08 -36.62
N ILE A 5 -1.75 -14.30 -36.64
CA ILE A 5 -3.03 -14.56 -35.95
C ILE A 5 -3.95 -13.40 -36.36
N LEU A 6 -4.36 -13.41 -37.63
CA LEU A 6 -5.59 -12.74 -38.05
C LEU A 6 -6.63 -13.86 -38.08
N TYR A 7 -7.17 -14.20 -36.91
CA TYR A 7 -8.32 -15.11 -36.86
C TYR A 7 -9.53 -14.31 -37.30
N CYS A 8 -9.87 -14.48 -38.58
CA CYS A 8 -11.15 -14.13 -39.15
C CYS A 8 -12.27 -14.67 -38.26
N ILE A 9 -12.90 -13.80 -37.49
CA ILE A 9 -14.21 -14.07 -36.92
C ILE A 9 -15.19 -13.99 -38.11
N GLN A 10 -15.30 -15.10 -38.83
CA GLN A 10 -16.41 -15.34 -39.74
C GLN A 10 -17.68 -15.51 -38.89
N LEU A 11 -18.31 -14.40 -38.54
CA LEU A 11 -19.70 -14.39 -38.09
C LEU A 11 -20.56 -14.80 -39.29
N LYS A 12 -20.80 -16.10 -39.42
CA LYS A 12 -21.91 -16.63 -40.22
C LYS A 12 -23.20 -16.04 -39.65
N GLN A 13 -23.74 -15.03 -40.34
CA GLN A 13 -25.08 -14.51 -40.11
C GLN A 13 -26.10 -15.59 -40.46
N GLY A 14 -26.39 -16.46 -39.49
CA GLY A 14 -27.59 -17.26 -39.47
C GLY A 14 -28.61 -16.54 -38.58
N CYS A 15 -29.58 -15.86 -39.20
CA CYS A 15 -30.73 -15.28 -38.49
C CYS A 15 -31.60 -16.41 -37.91
N LYS A 16 -31.20 -16.96 -36.77
CA LYS A 16 -32.06 -17.87 -36.00
C LYS A 16 -33.12 -17.01 -35.29
N LYS A 17 -34.39 -17.23 -35.64
CA LYS A 17 -35.53 -16.63 -34.94
C LYS A 17 -35.49 -17.10 -33.48
N TYR A 18 -35.08 -16.22 -32.58
CA TYR A 18 -35.14 -16.48 -31.16
C TYR A 18 -36.62 -16.49 -30.74
N SER A 19 -37.07 -17.58 -30.10
CA SER A 19 -38.38 -17.66 -29.47
C SER A 19 -38.51 -16.53 -28.44
N PRO A 20 -39.64 -15.81 -28.38
CA PRO A 20 -39.84 -14.71 -27.42
C PRO A 20 -39.63 -15.16 -25.96
N ALA A 21 -39.82 -16.45 -25.65
CA ALA A 21 -39.58 -17.01 -24.33
C ALA A 21 -38.10 -16.91 -23.89
N LEU A 22 -37.14 -17.01 -24.82
CA LEU A 22 -35.72 -16.97 -24.49
C LEU A 22 -35.26 -15.55 -24.09
N LEU A 23 -35.86 -14.52 -24.71
CA LEU A 23 -35.64 -13.12 -24.35
C LEU A 23 -36.19 -12.81 -22.95
N PHE A 24 -37.35 -13.37 -22.59
CA PHE A 24 -37.93 -13.21 -21.25
C PHE A 24 -37.06 -13.83 -20.15
N ILE A 25 -36.46 -15.01 -20.39
CA ILE A 25 -35.54 -15.64 -19.43
C ILE A 25 -34.31 -14.76 -19.20
N PHE A 26 -33.72 -14.22 -20.27
CA PHE A 26 -32.55 -13.35 -20.14
C PHE A 26 -32.87 -12.03 -19.40
N MET A 27 -34.07 -11.47 -19.62
CA MET A 27 -34.52 -10.26 -18.95
C MET A 27 -34.73 -10.48 -17.43
N MET A 28 -35.30 -11.62 -17.04
CA MET A 28 -35.56 -11.95 -15.63
C MET A 28 -34.27 -12.18 -14.82
N LEU A 29 -33.20 -12.71 -15.43
CA LEU A 29 -31.91 -12.88 -14.74
C LEU A 29 -31.22 -11.53 -14.40
N SER A 30 -31.55 -10.44 -15.10
CA SER A 30 -30.89 -9.14 -14.88
C SER A 30 -31.36 -8.40 -13.62
N MET A 31 -32.52 -8.76 -13.05
CA MET A 31 -33.11 -8.04 -11.90
C MET A 31 -32.55 -8.47 -10.53
N MET A 32 -31.71 -9.50 -10.45
CA MET A 32 -31.21 -10.05 -9.18
C MET A 32 -29.88 -9.45 -8.70
N SER A 33 -29.32 -8.46 -9.40
CA SER A 33 -28.07 -7.81 -8.99
C SER A 33 -28.32 -6.48 -8.26
N MET A 34 -29.11 -6.50 -7.19
CA MET A 34 -29.00 -5.46 -6.16
C MET A 34 -27.74 -5.73 -5.35
N ALA A 35 -26.65 -5.06 -5.74
CA ALA A 35 -25.41 -5.03 -4.98
C ALA A 35 -25.70 -4.46 -3.59
N ASN A 36 -25.64 -5.30 -2.56
CA ASN A 36 -25.59 -4.87 -1.16
C ASN A 36 -24.29 -4.10 -0.96
N ALA A 37 -24.33 -2.79 -1.19
CA ALA A 37 -23.25 -1.89 -0.80
C ALA A 37 -23.21 -1.86 0.73
N LYS A 38 -22.34 -2.68 1.31
CA LYS A 38 -22.01 -2.60 2.73
C LYS A 38 -21.63 -1.14 3.05
N PRO A 39 -22.09 -0.57 4.17
CA PRO A 39 -21.69 0.76 4.56
C PRO A 39 -20.16 0.78 4.60
N GLN A 40 -19.59 1.68 3.80
CA GLN A 40 -18.15 1.90 3.79
C GLN A 40 -17.84 2.46 5.17
N ILE A 41 -17.28 1.61 6.04
CA ILE A 41 -16.67 2.04 7.28
C ILE A 41 -15.58 3.02 6.84
N ILE A 42 -15.81 4.31 7.07
CA ILE A 42 -14.80 5.34 6.91
C ILE A 42 -13.74 4.97 7.94
N LEU A 43 -12.74 4.19 7.51
CA LEU A 43 -11.54 4.00 8.32
C LEU A 43 -11.01 5.41 8.59
N PRO A 44 -10.66 5.74 9.85
CA PRO A 44 -9.95 6.98 10.11
C PRO A 44 -8.73 7.04 9.19
N ASP A 45 -8.26 8.25 8.87
CA ASP A 45 -7.00 8.51 8.15
C ASP A 45 -5.78 8.04 8.98
N THR A 46 -5.77 6.77 9.39
CA THR A 46 -4.66 6.11 10.04
C THR A 46 -3.55 6.00 9.03
N ILE A 47 -2.47 6.70 9.32
CA ILE A 47 -1.23 6.66 8.56
C ILE A 47 -0.77 5.20 8.51
N PRO A 48 -0.71 4.58 7.31
CA PRO A 48 -0.43 3.16 7.23
C PRO A 48 1.01 2.91 7.72
N PRO A 49 1.20 1.97 8.65
CA PRO A 49 2.53 1.62 9.11
C PRO A 49 3.36 1.03 7.96
N GLN A 50 4.63 1.42 7.88
CA GLN A 50 5.55 1.00 6.83
C GLN A 50 6.55 -0.01 7.38
N ILE A 51 6.77 -1.11 6.66
CA ILE A 51 7.77 -2.12 7.05
C ILE A 51 9.06 -1.80 6.30
N LEU A 52 10.06 -1.28 7.01
CA LEU A 52 11.32 -0.79 6.44
C LEU A 52 12.53 -1.39 7.14
N THR A 53 13.63 -1.55 6.41
CA THR A 53 14.91 -2.04 6.95
C THR A 53 15.91 -0.90 7.00
N VAL A 54 16.50 -0.67 8.17
CA VAL A 54 17.39 0.47 8.38
C VAL A 54 18.71 0.27 7.64
N ALA A 55 19.03 1.22 6.75
CA ALA A 55 20.31 1.26 6.06
C ALA A 55 21.33 2.05 6.88
N ASN A 56 20.98 3.27 7.30
CA ASN A 56 21.85 4.10 8.11
C ASN A 56 21.10 4.94 9.15
N ILE A 57 21.83 5.34 10.18
CA ILE A 57 21.38 6.26 11.23
C ILE A 57 22.53 7.24 11.45
N VAL A 58 22.28 8.52 11.23
CA VAL A 58 23.23 9.61 11.45
C VAL A 58 22.82 10.35 12.71
N ALA A 59 23.80 10.56 13.60
CA ALA A 59 23.58 11.33 14.82
C ALA A 59 23.39 12.82 14.48
N PRO A 60 22.55 13.54 15.24
CA PRO A 60 22.40 14.98 15.06
C PRO A 60 23.74 15.71 15.21
N PRO A 61 24.13 16.59 14.28
CA PRO A 61 25.13 17.62 14.55
C PRO A 61 24.62 18.57 15.65
N VAL A 62 25.52 19.35 16.27
CA VAL A 62 25.23 20.24 17.42
C VAL A 62 24.01 21.14 17.19
N ASN A 63 23.71 21.51 15.94
CA ASN A 63 22.63 22.42 15.57
C ASN A 63 21.33 21.74 15.10
N ARG A 64 21.19 20.42 15.23
CA ARG A 64 19.97 19.69 14.82
C ARG A 64 19.40 18.87 15.98
N ASP A 65 18.08 18.91 16.13
CA ASP A 65 17.38 18.17 17.18
C ASP A 65 16.75 16.86 16.71
N TYR A 66 17.33 16.21 15.71
CA TYR A 66 16.83 14.95 15.19
C TYR A 66 17.94 13.99 14.73
N TYR A 67 17.68 12.69 14.84
CA TYR A 67 18.47 11.68 14.16
C TYR A 67 17.97 11.53 12.73
N GLU A 68 18.89 11.45 11.79
CA GLU A 68 18.55 11.18 10.39
C GLU A 68 18.64 9.67 10.14
N VAL A 69 17.61 9.11 9.53
CA VAL A 69 17.46 7.67 9.30
C VAL A 69 17.20 7.44 7.82
N THR A 70 17.92 6.51 7.22
CA THR A 70 17.68 6.05 5.84
C THR A 70 17.37 4.56 5.83
N PHE A 71 16.53 4.14 4.89
CA PHE A 71 16.07 2.76 4.76
C PHE A 71 16.44 2.19 3.39
N PHE A 72 16.65 0.88 3.29
CA PHE A 72 17.00 0.26 2.00
C PHE A 72 15.89 0.39 0.95
N GLN A 73 14.63 0.43 1.38
CA GLN A 73 13.47 0.51 0.51
C GLN A 73 13.14 1.95 0.07
N SER A 74 13.87 2.97 0.55
CA SER A 74 13.54 4.37 0.33
C SER A 74 14.77 5.25 0.21
N ALA A 75 14.84 6.07 -0.85
CA ALA A 75 15.88 7.09 -1.00
C ALA A 75 15.64 8.34 -0.11
N ARG A 76 14.60 8.33 0.72
CA ARG A 76 14.24 9.46 1.59
C ARG A 76 15.05 9.45 2.88
N PHE A 77 15.36 10.65 3.37
CA PHE A 77 15.90 10.89 4.71
C PHE A 77 14.75 11.12 5.67
N TYR A 78 14.63 10.26 6.68
CA TYR A 78 13.61 10.37 7.71
C TYR A 78 14.21 10.98 8.98
N LYS A 79 13.38 11.64 9.77
CA LYS A 79 13.76 12.38 10.96
C LYS A 79 13.14 11.74 12.20
N LEU A 80 13.96 11.33 13.14
CA LEU A 80 13.52 10.97 14.49
C LEU A 80 13.85 12.14 15.43
N MET A 81 12.83 12.93 15.77
CA MET A 81 12.99 14.10 16.64
C MET A 81 13.43 13.68 18.05
N ARG A 82 14.40 14.38 18.63
CA ARG A 82 14.84 14.17 20.02
C ARG A 82 13.75 14.49 21.05
N THR A 83 12.84 15.38 20.68
CA THR A 83 11.66 15.77 21.47
C THR A 83 10.56 14.71 21.45
N ASN A 84 10.64 13.72 20.56
CA ASN A 84 9.67 12.62 20.52
C ASN A 84 9.79 11.78 21.81
N LYS A 85 8.65 11.56 22.48
CA LYS A 85 8.55 10.75 23.72
C LYS A 85 9.14 9.34 23.53
N ASN A 86 9.00 8.77 22.33
CA ASN A 86 9.47 7.43 21.99
C ASN A 86 10.90 7.41 21.43
N CYS A 87 11.60 8.55 21.37
CA CYS A 87 12.91 8.67 20.70
C CYS A 87 13.93 7.63 21.18
N LYS A 88 14.05 7.41 22.50
CA LYS A 88 15.05 6.47 23.06
C LYS A 88 14.77 5.03 22.62
N THR A 89 13.51 4.60 22.75
CA THR A 89 13.08 3.25 22.38
C THR A 89 13.16 3.03 20.87
N ALA A 90 12.69 4.01 20.08
CA ALA A 90 12.77 3.98 18.63
C ALA A 90 14.22 3.87 18.16
N LEU A 91 15.13 4.69 18.71
CA LEU A 91 16.54 4.65 18.36
C LEU A 91 17.19 3.30 18.67
N LEU A 92 16.82 2.66 19.80
CA LEU A 92 17.30 1.31 20.14
C LEU A 92 16.86 0.29 19.10
N LEU A 93 15.58 0.30 18.72
CA LEU A 93 15.03 -0.61 17.71
C LEU A 93 15.65 -0.39 16.34
N LEU A 94 15.84 0.87 15.93
CA LEU A 94 16.50 1.20 14.67
C LEU A 94 17.96 0.73 14.65
N LYS A 95 18.70 0.94 15.75
CA LYS A 95 20.08 0.43 15.89
C LYS A 95 20.13 -1.09 15.85
N GLN A 96 19.17 -1.77 16.49
CA GLN A 96 19.07 -3.23 16.47
C GLN A 96 18.73 -3.74 15.05
N SER A 97 17.81 -3.08 14.35
CA SER A 97 17.47 -3.35 12.96
C SER A 97 18.70 -3.24 12.06
N LYS A 98 19.45 -2.13 12.17
CA LYS A 98 20.70 -1.92 11.41
C LYS A 98 21.74 -3.02 11.67
N LYS A 99 21.89 -3.47 12.92
CA LYS A 99 22.84 -4.54 13.28
C LYS A 99 22.43 -5.92 12.77
N THR A 100 21.12 -6.19 12.72
CA THR A 100 20.57 -7.53 12.43
C THR A 100 20.01 -7.67 11.01
N ASN A 101 19.97 -6.57 10.24
CA ASN A 101 19.28 -6.47 8.95
C ASN A 101 17.81 -6.94 9.00
N LYS A 102 17.16 -6.87 10.17
CA LYS A 102 15.74 -7.22 10.33
C LYS A 102 14.87 -6.00 10.12
N PRO A 103 13.74 -6.13 9.40
CA PRO A 103 12.82 -5.01 9.19
C PRO A 103 12.13 -4.60 10.50
N VAL A 104 11.77 -3.32 10.57
CA VAL A 104 10.98 -2.72 11.64
C VAL A 104 9.75 -2.05 11.06
N LEU A 105 8.73 -1.89 11.90
CA LEU A 105 7.50 -1.21 11.54
C LEU A 105 7.61 0.26 11.96
N ILE A 106 7.52 1.16 10.97
CA ILE A 106 7.67 2.60 11.11
C ILE A 106 6.31 3.26 10.96
N ILE A 107 5.96 4.09 11.93
CA ILE A 107 4.77 4.95 11.90
C ILE A 107 5.26 6.38 11.77
N LEU A 108 4.77 7.08 10.75
CA LEU A 108 5.11 8.46 10.49
C LEU A 108 4.04 9.38 11.08
N THR A 109 4.43 10.60 11.43
CA THR A 109 3.49 11.63 11.92
C THR A 109 2.48 12.06 10.85
N GLU A 110 2.85 11.96 9.58
CA GLU A 110 2.00 12.29 8.43
C GLU A 110 2.14 11.23 7.33
N LYS A 111 1.08 11.01 6.55
CA LYS A 111 1.02 9.97 5.49
C LYS A 111 2.19 10.02 4.51
N TYR A 112 2.64 11.22 4.18
CA TYR A 112 3.76 11.45 3.26
C TYR A 112 4.91 12.21 3.91
N GLY A 113 4.89 12.35 5.24
CA GLY A 113 5.93 13.05 6.00
C GLY A 113 7.27 12.31 6.01
N ASP A 114 8.27 12.96 6.57
CA ASP A 114 9.59 12.39 6.85
C ASP A 114 9.82 12.16 8.36
N VAL A 115 8.92 12.61 9.22
CA VAL A 115 9.06 12.51 10.67
C VAL A 115 8.52 11.17 11.18
N ILE A 116 9.38 10.46 11.92
CA ILE A 116 9.06 9.19 12.57
C ILE A 116 8.39 9.48 13.92
N GLU A 117 7.16 9.00 14.07
CA GLU A 117 6.40 9.06 15.31
C GLU A 117 6.70 7.86 16.21
N GLU A 118 6.65 6.64 15.64
CA GLU A 118 6.83 5.40 16.40
C GLU A 118 7.57 4.35 15.58
N VAL A 119 8.30 3.48 16.28
CA VAL A 119 8.98 2.31 15.70
C VAL A 119 8.61 1.08 16.53
N LYS A 120 8.12 0.03 15.87
CA LYS A 120 7.78 -1.26 16.49
C LYS A 120 8.60 -2.39 15.89
N LYS A 121 8.77 -3.47 16.66
CA LYS A 121 9.27 -4.73 16.13
C LYS A 121 8.20 -5.32 15.19
N LYS A 122 8.66 -5.90 14.08
CA LYS A 122 7.82 -6.73 13.21
C LYS A 122 7.44 -8.03 13.92
#